data_AF-A0A257DT07-F1
#
_entry.id   AF-A0A257DT07-F1
#
_cell.length_a   1.000
_cell.length_b   1.000
_cell.length_c   1.000
_cell.angle_alpha   90.00
_cell.angle_beta   90.00
_cell.angle_gamma   90.00
#
_symmetry.space_group_name_H-M   'P 1'
#
loop_
_entity.id
_entity.type
_entity.pdbx_description
1 polymer ?
#
loop_
_entity_poly.entity_id
_entity_poly.type
_entity_poly.pdbx_seq_one_letter_code
_entity_poly.pdbx_strand_id
1 'polypeptide(L)' 'MSGDYRVLPKLYRQMAHTEKRLDEISAGALNAEDSDERAMLFQQMIETKSSLVSDMALSSTYQSYLQETLKFAITNSA' A
#
# COMPACT_ATOMS: atom_id res chain seq x y z
N MET A 1 9.41 18.76 -13.53
CA MET A 1 9.01 17.79 -12.49
C MET A 1 10.12 16.76 -12.38
N SER A 2 11.21 17.11 -11.71
CA SER A 2 12.29 16.18 -11.39
C SER A 2 11.75 15.13 -10.42
N GLY A 3 11.75 13.87 -10.86
CA GLY A 3 11.21 12.73 -10.12
C GLY A 3 11.83 12.65 -8.72
N ASP A 4 10.99 12.80 -7.71
CA ASP A 4 11.40 12.50 -6.35
C ASP A 4 11.54 10.98 -6.23
N TYR A 5 12.76 10.48 -6.44
CA TYR A 5 13.12 9.06 -6.31
C TYR A 5 12.76 8.47 -4.94
N ARG A 6 12.38 9.31 -3.96
CA ARG A 6 11.96 8.90 -2.62
C ARG A 6 10.49 8.48 -2.56
N VAL A 7 9.69 8.74 -3.59
CA VAL A 7 8.26 8.40 -3.62
C VAL A 7 8.04 6.89 -3.48
N LEU A 8 8.71 6.06 -4.29
CA LEU A 8 8.58 4.60 -4.18
C LEU A 8 9.05 4.05 -2.82
N PRO A 9 10.26 4.39 -2.32
CA PRO A 9 10.68 3.99 -0.98
C PRO A 9 9.72 4.43 0.12
N LYS A 10 9.10 5.62 0.01
CA LYS A 10 8.10 6.10 0.97
C LYS A 10 6.83 5.24 0.91
N LEU A 11 6.31 4.97 -0.29
CA LEU A 11 5.12 4.13 -0.48
C LEU A 11 5.36 2.71 0.04
N TYR A 12 6.51 2.10 -0.24
CA TYR A 12 6.82 0.77 0.28
C TYR A 12 6.94 0.74 1.81
N ARG A 13 7.50 1.79 2.44
CA ARG A 13 7.51 1.89 3.91
C ARG A 13 6.10 2.01 4.46
N GLN A 14 5.25 2.82 3.84
CA GLN A 14 3.84 2.96 4.23
C GLN A 14 3.10 1.62 4.13
N MET A 15 3.27 0.89 3.02
CA MET A 15 2.71 -0.44 2.84
C MET A 15 3.16 -1.42 3.92
N ALA A 16 4.47 -1.51 4.20
CA ALA A 16 4.99 -2.40 5.24
C ALA A 16 4.45 -2.07 6.64
N HIS A 17 4.27 -0.78 6.95
CA HIS A 17 3.62 -0.37 8.20
C HIS A 17 2.14 -0.74 8.24
N THR A 18 1.42 -0.58 7.13
CA THR A 18 0.00 -0.92 7.02
C THR A 18 -0.22 -2.44 7.08
N GLU A 19 0.66 -3.24 6.47
CA GLU A 19 0.67 -4.71 6.57
C GLU A 19 0.85 -5.15 8.02
N LYS A 20 1.85 -4.60 8.72
CA LYS A 20 2.07 -4.91 10.14
C LYS A 20 0.84 -4.58 10.99
N ARG A 21 0.22 -3.40 10.76
CA ARG A 21 -1.00 -3.01 11.46
C ARG A 21 -2.16 -3.96 11.15
N LEU A 22 -2.29 -4.42 9.91
CA LEU A 22 -3.30 -5.40 9.53
C LEU A 22 -3.11 -6.73 10.25
N ASP A 23 -1.87 -7.20 10.39
CA ASP A 23 -1.55 -8.42 11.13
C ASP A 23 -1.91 -8.29 12.60
N GLU A 24 -1.63 -7.14 13.22
CA GLU A 24 -2.00 -6.83 14.61
C GLU A 24 -3.53 -6.85 14.80
N ILE A 25 -4.29 -6.21 13.91
CA ILE A 25 -5.77 -6.20 13.98
C ILE A 25 -6.31 -7.62 13.75
N SER A 26 -5.73 -8.37 12.81
CA SER A 26 -6.15 -9.75 12.51
C SER A 26 -5.93 -10.67 13.70
N ALA A 27 -4.78 -10.56 14.36
CA ALA A 27 -4.51 -11.30 15.60
C ALA A 27 -5.48 -10.89 16.72
N GLY A 28 -5.78 -9.60 16.85
CA GLY A 28 -6.80 -9.11 17.79
C GLY A 28 -8.18 -9.72 17.52
N ALA A 29 -8.63 -9.74 16.27
CA ALA A 29 -9.94 -10.26 15.89
C ALA A 29 -10.08 -11.77 16.16
N LEU A 30 -8.99 -12.54 15.98
CA LEU A 30 -8.96 -13.97 16.29
C LEU A 30 -9.05 -14.25 17.80
N ASN A 31 -8.46 -13.38 18.61
CA ASN A 31 -8.41 -13.53 20.06
C ASN A 31 -9.58 -12.84 20.79
N ALA A 32 -10.39 -12.04 20.08
CA ALA A 32 -11.56 -11.36 20.65
C ALA A 32 -12.60 -12.38 21.12
N GLU A 33 -12.92 -12.36 22.42
CA GLU A 33 -13.95 -13.21 23.03
C GLU A 33 -15.36 -12.62 22.82
N ASP A 34 -15.46 -11.29 22.73
CA ASP A 34 -16.71 -10.57 22.51
C ASP A 34 -17.03 -10.40 21.02
N SER A 35 -18.31 -10.58 20.67
CA SER A 35 -18.75 -10.51 19.27
C SER A 35 -18.73 -9.08 18.72
N ASP A 36 -19.00 -8.08 19.56
CA ASP A 36 -19.06 -6.69 19.14
C ASP A 36 -17.64 -6.14 18.95
N GLU A 37 -16.72 -6.47 19.87
CA GLU A 37 -15.29 -6.22 19.71
C GLU A 37 -14.75 -6.86 18.42
N ARG A 38 -15.10 -8.12 18.16
CA ARG A 38 -14.69 -8.81 16.93
C ARG A 38 -15.23 -8.13 15.68
N ALA A 39 -16.49 -7.70 15.69
CA ALA A 39 -17.10 -6.98 14.56
C ALA A 39 -16.41 -5.63 14.31
N MET A 40 -16.06 -4.89 15.37
CA MET A 40 -15.28 -3.65 15.26
C MET A 40 -13.90 -3.88 14.65
N LEU A 41 -13.19 -4.93 15.11
CA LEU A 41 -11.89 -5.29 14.56
C LEU A 41 -11.98 -5.72 13.09
N PHE A 42 -13.01 -6.49 12.71
CA PHE A 42 -13.25 -6.81 11.30
C PHE A 42 -13.46 -5.56 10.44
N GLN A 43 -14.21 -4.58 10.91
CA GLN A 43 -14.38 -3.32 10.20
C GLN A 43 -13.05 -2.58 10.02
N GLN A 44 -12.23 -2.51 11.07
CA GLN A 44 -10.88 -1.93 10.99
C GLN A 44 -9.95 -2.70 10.03
N MET A 45 -10.08 -4.03 9.93
CA MET A 45 -9.35 -4.83 8.95
C MET A 45 -9.75 -4.46 7.52
N ILE A 46 -11.04 -4.26 7.24
CA ILE A 46 -11.53 -3.88 5.91
C ILE A 46 -10.94 -2.52 5.50
N GLU A 47 -11.00 -1.54 6.39
CA GLU A 47 -10.46 -0.20 6.15
C GLU A 47 -8.94 -0.24 5.92
N THR A 48 -8.21 -0.99 6.75
CA THR A 48 -6.76 -1.14 6.63
C THR A 48 -6.37 -1.84 5.33
N LYS A 49 -7.09 -2.91 4.94
CA LYS A 49 -6.89 -3.59 3.65
C LYS A 49 -7.17 -2.67 2.46
N SER A 50 -8.23 -1.86 2.53
CA SER A 50 -8.56 -0.90 1.46
C SER A 50 -7.46 0.14 1.26
N SER A 51 -6.88 0.64 2.36
CA SER A 51 -5.72 1.53 2.30
C SER A 51 -4.51 0.84 1.67
N LEU A 52 -4.21 -0.40 2.09
CA LEU A 52 -3.07 -1.16 1.56
C LEU A 52 -3.17 -1.39 0.04
N VAL A 53 -4.35 -1.81 -0.44
CA VAL A 53 -4.59 -2.01 -1.88
C VAL A 53 -4.42 -0.71 -2.66
N SER A 54 -4.84 0.41 -2.08
CA SER A 54 -4.70 1.74 -2.70
C SER A 54 -3.23 2.15 -2.81
N ASP A 55 -2.43 1.92 -1.76
CA ASP A 55 -0.98 2.17 -1.76
C ASP A 55 -0.26 1.27 -2.77
N MET A 56 -0.64 -0.01 -2.85
CA MET A 56 -0.14 -0.95 -3.86
C MET A 56 -0.44 -0.46 -5.27
N ALA A 57 -1.69 -0.08 -5.56
CA ALA A 57 -2.08 0.44 -6.86
C ALA A 57 -1.26 1.68 -7.24
N LEU A 58 -1.12 2.63 -6.33
CA LEU A 58 -0.35 3.86 -6.54
C LEU A 58 1.13 3.55 -6.85
N SER A 59 1.74 2.65 -6.08
CA SER A 59 3.13 2.24 -6.28
C SER A 59 3.33 1.57 -7.64
N SER A 60 2.41 0.68 -8.04
CA SER A 60 2.44 0.00 -9.33
C SER A 60 2.28 0.99 -10.49
N THR A 61 1.31 1.90 -10.41
CA THR A 61 1.09 2.92 -11.45
C THR A 61 2.31 3.82 -11.60
N TYR A 62 2.91 4.25 -10.48
CA TYR A 62 4.09 5.10 -10.50
C TYR A 62 5.32 4.38 -11.08
N GLN A 63 5.51 3.11 -10.74
CA GLN A 63 6.57 2.29 -11.31
C GLN A 63 6.40 2.11 -12.82
N SER A 64 5.19 1.80 -13.29
CA SER A 64 4.89 1.72 -14.73
C SER A 64 5.17 3.04 -15.43
N TYR A 65 4.72 4.17 -14.86
CA TYR A 65 4.97 5.49 -15.39
C TYR A 65 6.47 5.79 -15.56
N LEU A 66 7.30 5.44 -14.56
CA LEU A 66 8.75 5.62 -14.66
C LEU A 66 9.36 4.76 -15.78
N GLN A 67 8.93 3.51 -15.91
CA GLN A 67 9.41 2.61 -16.96
C GLN A 67 9.02 3.08 -18.35
N GLU A 68 7.76 3.50 -18.54
CA GLU A 68 7.27 4.04 -19.81
C GLU A 68 7.97 5.34 -20.18
N THR A 69 8.18 6.23 -19.21
CA THR A 69 8.90 7.49 -19.42
C THR A 69 10.34 7.24 -19.82
N LEU A 70 11.04 6.31 -19.15
CA LEU A 70 12.40 5.93 -19.51
C LEU A 70 12.46 5.32 -20.92
N LYS A 71 11.54 4.41 -21.24
CA LYS A 71 11.44 3.80 -22.57
C LYS A 71 11.21 4.85 -23.65
N PHE A 72 10.28 5.77 -23.43
CA PHE A 72 10.01 6.88 -24.35
C PHE A 72 11.25 7.75 -24.54
N ALA A 73 11.91 8.13 -23.45
CA ALA A 73 13.11 8.96 -23.50
C ALA A 73 14.21 8.28 -24.34
N ILE A 74 14.51 7.00 -24.10
CA ILE A 74 15.52 6.24 -24.85
C ILE A 74 15.13 6.11 -26.33
N THR A 75 13.86 5.79 -26.61
CA THR A 75 13.40 5.51 -27.98
C THR A 75 13.33 6.78 -28.84
N ASN A 76 13.00 7.93 -28.24
CA ASN A 76 12.85 9.21 -28.94
C ASN A 76 14.04 10.18 -28.73
N SER A 77 15.12 9.76 -28.08
CA SER A 77 16.37 10.52 -27.95
C SER A 77 17.38 10.27 -29.08
N ALA A 78 16.98 9.51 -30.11
CA ALA A 78 17.74 9.24 -31.34
C ALA A 78 17.10 9.94 -32.54
#